data_AF-A0A954H378-F1
#
_entry.id   AF-A0A954H378-F1
#
_cell.length_a   1.000
_cell.length_b   1.000
_cell.length_c   1.000
_cell.angle_alpha   90.00
_cell.angle_beta   90.00
_cell.angle_gamma   90.00
#
_symmetry.space_group_name_H-M   'P 1'
#
loop_
_entity.id
_entity.type
_entity.pdbx_description
1 polymer ?
#
loop_
_entity_poly.entity_id
_entity_poly.type
_entity_poly.pdbx_seq_one_letter_code
_entity_poly.pdbx_strand_id
1 'polypeptide(L)'
;MTDYVEPLGMRVLIRKDEARHQTRGGIVLPDSSEIPTITGRVVEISVQIERDEDFPIRKYDRVLFHPKSAIPVDFEADNLLFVVPAADIVAVFRRSDRERNRESLSEATDADHSSIDDLDIEMDFDNDDN
;
A
#
# COMPACT_ATOMS: atom_id res chain seq x y z
N MET A 1 2.98 -5.60 32.77
CA MET A 1 1.59 -5.39 32.33
C MET A 1 1.69 -4.74 30.96
N THR A 2 1.11 -5.34 29.93
CA THR A 2 1.12 -4.72 28.60
C THR A 2 -0.16 -3.92 28.50
N ASP A 3 -0.06 -2.61 28.72
CA ASP A 3 -1.19 -1.73 28.53
C ASP A 3 -1.53 -1.65 27.03
N TYR A 4 -2.81 -1.52 26.68
CA TYR A 4 -3.25 -1.38 25.31
C TYR A 4 -4.39 -0.36 25.24
N VAL A 5 -4.57 0.24 24.07
CA VAL A 5 -5.54 1.31 23.85
C VAL A 5 -6.72 0.74 23.08
N GLU A 6 -7.90 0.75 23.71
CA GLU A 6 -9.15 0.30 23.10
C GLU A 6 -10.02 1.50 22.71
N PRO A 7 -10.27 1.75 21.42
CA PRO A 7 -11.14 2.83 20.98
C PRO A 7 -12.62 2.51 21.26
N LEU A 8 -13.37 3.52 21.74
CA LEU A 8 -14.79 3.39 22.08
C LEU A 8 -15.71 4.21 21.17
N GLY A 9 -16.95 3.72 20.98
CA GLY A 9 -17.94 4.33 20.09
C GLY A 9 -17.54 4.22 18.61
N MET A 10 -17.95 5.15 17.77
CA MET A 10 -17.56 5.20 16.35
C MET A 10 -16.13 5.76 16.16
N ARG A 11 -15.12 5.09 16.75
CA ARG A 11 -13.71 5.50 16.69
C ARG A 11 -12.77 4.35 16.32
N VAL A 12 -11.63 4.71 15.75
CA VAL A 12 -10.54 3.82 15.32
C VAL A 12 -9.22 4.34 15.85
N LEU A 13 -8.34 3.45 16.29
CA LEU A 13 -6.97 3.77 16.64
C LEU A 13 -6.08 3.62 15.40
N ILE A 14 -5.41 4.69 15.01
CA ILE A 14 -4.56 4.76 13.81
C ILE A 14 -3.14 5.14 14.23
N ARG A 15 -2.15 4.43 13.70
CA ARG A 15 -0.75 4.86 13.69
C ARG A 15 -0.48 5.65 12.42
N LYS A 16 -0.16 6.93 12.55
CA LYS A 16 0.13 7.82 11.41
C LYS A 16 1.42 7.39 10.71
N ASP A 17 1.47 7.52 9.39
CA ASP A 17 2.70 7.33 8.62
C ASP A 17 3.66 8.51 8.86
N GLU A 18 4.96 8.24 8.92
CA GLU A 18 6.00 9.28 9.00
C GLU A 18 5.96 10.20 7.77
N ALA A 19 6.24 11.49 8.01
CA ALA A 19 6.28 12.49 6.95
C ALA A 19 7.38 12.18 5.92
N ARG A 20 7.09 12.45 4.65
CA ARG A 20 8.06 12.28 3.56
C ARG A 20 8.66 13.63 3.20
N HIS A 21 9.99 13.71 3.28
CA HIS A 21 10.76 14.91 2.91
C HIS A 21 11.29 14.90 1.46
N GLN A 22 11.06 13.80 0.72
CA GLN A 22 11.48 13.66 -0.68
C GLN A 22 10.31 13.38 -1.61
N THR A 23 10.27 14.09 -2.74
CA THR A 23 9.38 13.77 -3.87
C THR A 23 9.95 12.59 -4.67
N ARG A 24 9.09 11.90 -5.46
CA ARG A 24 9.50 10.78 -6.35
C ARG A 24 10.61 11.15 -7.35
N GLY A 25 10.87 12.44 -7.57
CA GLY A 25 11.92 12.95 -8.47
C GLY A 25 13.25 13.30 -7.78
N GLY A 26 13.44 12.96 -6.50
CA GLY A 26 14.68 13.23 -5.78
C GLY A 26 14.86 14.69 -5.32
N ILE A 27 13.85 15.54 -5.51
CA ILE A 27 13.87 16.92 -5.02
C ILE A 27 13.54 16.90 -3.52
N VAL A 28 14.49 17.38 -2.73
CA VAL A 28 14.33 17.66 -1.30
C VAL A 28 13.52 18.94 -1.16
N LEU A 29 12.37 18.87 -0.49
CA LEU A 29 11.60 20.07 -0.18
C LEU A 29 12.31 20.87 0.92
N PRO A 30 12.27 22.22 0.88
CA PRO A 30 12.71 23.03 2.00
C PRO A 30 11.88 22.71 3.26
N ASP A 31 12.49 22.84 4.44
CA ASP A 31 11.92 22.42 5.74
C ASP A 31 10.53 23.02 6.06
N SER A 32 10.12 24.09 5.37
CA SER A 32 8.83 24.77 5.54
C SER A 32 7.67 24.15 4.75
N SER A 33 7.94 23.18 3.86
CA SER A 33 6.94 22.56 2.98
C SER A 33 6.83 21.07 3.27
N GLU A 34 6.40 20.73 4.48
CA GLU A 34 6.03 19.35 4.82
C GLU A 34 4.66 19.02 4.21
N ILE A 35 4.57 17.92 3.46
CA ILE A 35 3.26 17.40 3.02
C ILE A 35 2.68 16.65 4.23
N PRO A 36 1.58 17.13 4.84
CA PRO A 36 1.00 16.44 5.99
C PRO A 36 0.62 15.03 5.57
N THR A 37 1.19 14.02 6.22
CA THR A 37 0.77 12.64 6.01
C THR A 37 -0.61 12.44 6.61
N ILE A 38 -1.62 12.56 5.77
CA ILE A 38 -3.03 12.26 6.11
C ILE A 38 -3.34 10.76 5.98
N THR A 39 -2.30 9.93 5.94
CA THR A 39 -2.39 8.47 5.85
C THR A 39 -1.86 7.81 7.11
N GLY A 40 -2.39 6.63 7.42
CA GLY A 40 -1.91 5.81 8.52
C GLY A 40 -2.36 4.36 8.41
N ARG A 41 -1.95 3.55 9.38
CA ARG A 41 -2.41 2.17 9.55
C ARG A 41 -3.34 2.04 10.75
N VAL A 42 -4.42 1.27 10.55
CA VAL A 42 -5.31 0.89 11.64
C VAL A 42 -4.61 -0.07 12.58
N VAL A 43 -4.52 0.30 13.85
CA VAL A 43 -3.99 -0.53 14.93
C VAL A 43 -5.13 -1.32 15.57
N GLU A 44 -6.22 -0.62 15.90
CA GLU A 44 -7.37 -1.21 16.58
C GLU A 44 -8.68 -0.55 16.13
N ILE A 45 -9.75 -1.34 16.08
CA ILE A 45 -11.12 -0.86 15.77
C ILE A 45 -12.01 -1.07 16.99
N SER A 46 -12.99 -0.18 17.15
CA SER A 46 -13.99 -0.33 18.19
C SER A 46 -14.98 -1.44 17.86
N VAL A 47 -15.57 -2.05 18.88
CA VAL A 47 -16.63 -3.08 18.74
C VAL A 47 -17.82 -2.58 17.92
N GLN A 48 -18.13 -1.28 18.00
CA GLN A 48 -19.23 -0.70 17.25
C GLN A 48 -18.97 -0.67 15.75
N ILE A 49 -17.75 -0.27 15.33
CA ILE A 49 -17.35 -0.27 13.93
C ILE A 49 -17.23 -1.69 13.38
N GLU A 50 -16.70 -2.63 14.17
CA GLU A 50 -16.56 -4.03 13.73
C GLU A 50 -17.91 -4.67 13.37
N ARG A 51 -19.00 -4.23 14.02
CA ARG A 51 -20.36 -4.72 13.78
C ARG A 51 -21.13 -3.93 12.73
N ASP A 52 -20.58 -2.82 12.26
CA ASP A 52 -21.23 -1.93 11.31
C ASP A 52 -20.71 -2.19 9.89
N GLU A 53 -21.58 -2.73 9.03
CA GLU A 53 -21.24 -3.07 7.65
C GLU A 53 -20.96 -1.82 6.78
N ASP A 54 -21.44 -0.65 7.19
CA ASP A 54 -21.18 0.61 6.48
C ASP A 54 -19.73 1.07 6.62
N PHE A 55 -18.99 0.53 7.61
CA PHE A 55 -17.58 0.82 7.84
C PHE A 55 -16.72 -0.44 7.70
N PRO A 56 -16.39 -0.88 6.46
CA PRO A 56 -15.63 -2.10 6.19
C PRO A 56 -14.12 -1.94 6.47
N ILE A 57 -13.76 -1.37 7.62
CA ILE A 57 -12.39 -1.10 8.05
C ILE A 57 -11.91 -2.26 8.91
N ARG A 58 -10.70 -2.76 8.61
CA ARG A 58 -10.09 -3.86 9.36
C ARG A 58 -8.77 -3.42 10.00
N LYS A 59 -8.34 -4.16 11.03
CA LYS A 59 -6.99 -4.00 11.56
C LYS A 59 -5.97 -4.16 10.44
N TYR A 60 -4.89 -3.37 10.52
CA TYR A 60 -3.81 -3.30 9.53
C TYR A 60 -4.16 -2.68 8.18
N ASP A 61 -5.42 -2.30 7.94
CA ASP A 61 -5.78 -1.54 6.75
C ASP A 61 -5.01 -0.21 6.73
N ARG A 62 -4.52 0.14 5.54
CA ARG A 62 -3.97 1.47 5.32
C ARG A 62 -5.12 2.38 4.95
N VAL A 63 -5.22 3.53 5.61
CA VAL A 63 -6.36 4.44 5.49
C VAL A 63 -5.92 5.87 5.24
N LEU A 64 -6.79 6.61 4.56
CA LEU A 64 -6.75 8.06 4.41
C LEU A 64 -7.76 8.65 5.39
N PHE A 65 -7.35 9.60 6.22
CA PHE A 65 -8.24 10.21 7.22
C PHE A 65 -7.99 11.71 7.36
N HIS A 66 -9.01 12.41 7.83
CA HIS A 66 -8.95 13.84 8.08
C HIS A 66 -8.43 14.10 9.52
N PRO A 67 -7.34 14.87 9.72
CA PRO A 67 -6.70 14.97 11.03
C PRO A 67 -7.41 15.91 12.03
N LYS A 68 -8.43 16.67 11.61
CA LYS A 68 -9.05 17.74 12.44
C LYS A 68 -9.63 17.26 13.77
N SER A 69 -10.14 16.03 13.81
CA SER A 69 -10.74 15.43 15.01
C SER A 69 -9.87 14.34 15.62
N ALA A 70 -8.63 14.19 15.13
CA ALA A 70 -7.72 13.16 15.59
C ALA A 70 -7.14 13.54 16.95
N ILE A 71 -7.29 12.64 17.93
CA ILE A 71 -6.81 12.85 19.30
C ILE A 71 -5.50 12.09 19.46
N PRO A 72 -4.36 12.75 19.73
CA PRO A 72 -3.09 12.07 19.96
C PRO A 72 -3.14 11.24 21.24
N VAL A 73 -2.56 10.04 21.20
CA VAL A 73 -2.44 9.14 22.35
C VAL A 73 -0.99 9.08 22.79
N ASP A 74 -0.73 9.56 23.99
CA ASP A 74 0.59 9.48 24.62
C ASP A 74 0.73 8.13 25.33
N PHE A 75 1.36 7.17 24.64
CA PHE A 75 1.62 5.82 25.17
C PHE A 75 3.11 5.60 25.43
N GLU A 76 3.96 5.94 24.45
CA GLU A 76 5.43 5.95 24.54
C GLU A 76 5.98 7.08 23.66
N ALA A 77 7.25 7.47 23.87
CA ALA A 77 7.87 8.65 23.28
C ALA A 77 7.84 8.74 21.73
N ASP A 78 7.75 7.61 21.03
CA ASP A 78 7.79 7.55 19.55
C ASP A 78 6.45 7.12 18.91
N ASN A 79 5.38 7.03 19.70
CA ASN A 79 4.11 6.51 19.22
C ASN A 79 3.27 7.60 18.53
N LEU A 80 3.23 7.54 17.19
CA LEU A 80 2.33 8.35 16.34
C LEU A 80 0.88 7.81 16.37
N LEU A 81 0.35 7.52 17.54
CA LEU A 81 -1.00 6.96 17.73
C LEU A 81 -2.05 8.06 17.84
N PHE A 82 -3.15 7.89 17.10
CA PHE A 82 -4.27 8.80 17.07
C PHE A 82 -5.58 8.05 17.16
N VAL A 83 -6.49 8.50 18.01
CA VAL A 83 -7.89 8.08 17.99
C VAL A 83 -8.65 8.98 17.02
N VAL A 84 -9.26 8.38 16.01
CA VAL A 84 -9.93 9.08 14.91
C VAL A 84 -11.39 8.62 14.80
N PRO A 85 -12.37 9.54 14.68
CA PRO A 85 -13.75 9.16 14.40
C PRO A 85 -13.90 8.43 13.06
N ALA A 86 -14.80 7.45 12.99
CA ALA A 86 -15.07 6.71 11.75
C ALA A 86 -15.48 7.63 10.59
N ALA A 87 -16.24 8.68 10.89
CA ALA A 87 -16.69 9.67 9.90
C ALA A 87 -15.54 10.49 9.26
N ASP A 88 -14.39 10.58 9.93
CA ASP A 88 -13.21 11.28 9.40
C ASP A 88 -12.30 10.33 8.58
N ILE A 89 -12.61 9.03 8.51
CA ILE A 89 -11.90 8.07 7.66
C ILE A 89 -12.51 8.13 6.26
N VAL A 90 -11.73 8.61 5.30
CA VAL A 90 -12.19 8.95 3.95
C VAL A 90 -12.06 7.77 3.00
N ALA A 91 -11.01 6.95 3.14
CA ALA A 91 -10.77 5.82 2.26
C ALA A 91 -9.90 4.73 2.89
N VAL A 92 -10.05 3.51 2.40
CA VAL A 92 -9.17 2.36 2.66
C VAL A 92 -8.40 2.02 1.40
N PHE A 93 -7.07 1.94 1.47
CA PHE A 93 -6.24 1.50 0.35
C PHE A 93 -6.33 -0.03 0.21
N ARG A 94 -6.97 -0.52 -0.86
CA ARG A 94 -6.99 -1.94 -1.23
C ARG A 94 -6.00 -2.18 -2.37
N ARG A 95 -5.16 -3.22 -2.26
CA ARG A 95 -4.34 -3.66 -3.39
C ARG A 95 -5.23 -4.42 -4.38
N SER A 96 -5.19 -4.06 -5.65
CA SER A 96 -5.89 -4.81 -6.70
C SER A 96 -5.03 -5.99 -7.17
N ASP A 97 -5.62 -7.18 -7.28
CA ASP A 97 -4.93 -8.40 -7.71
C ASP A 97 -4.47 -8.37 -9.18
N ARG A 98 -4.92 -7.36 -9.95
CA ARG A 98 -4.54 -7.17 -11.36
C ARG A 98 -3.05 -6.92 -11.57
N GLU A 99 -2.35 -6.39 -10.57
CA GLU A 99 -0.90 -6.14 -10.66
C GLU A 99 -0.09 -7.43 -10.45
N ARG A 100 -0.51 -8.31 -9.53
CA ARG A 100 0.15 -9.62 -9.31
C ARG A 100 0.07 -10.53 -10.53
N ASN A 101 -1.02 -10.44 -11.29
CA ASN A 101 -1.19 -11.25 -12.51
C ASN A 101 -0.34 -10.74 -13.69
N ARG A 102 -0.09 -9.42 -13.77
CA ARG A 102 0.73 -8.83 -14.84
C ARG A 102 2.20 -9.20 -14.71
N GLU A 103 2.72 -9.23 -13.49
CA GLU A 103 4.13 -9.56 -13.19
C GLU A 103 4.42 -11.05 -13.46
N SER A 104 3.49 -11.93 -13.13
CA SER A 104 3.57 -13.37 -13.43
C SER A 104 3.37 -13.70 -14.92
N LEU A 105 2.63 -12.88 -15.67
CA LEU A 105 2.51 -13.00 -17.12
C LEU A 105 3.78 -12.55 -17.86
N SER A 106 4.51 -11.54 -17.36
CA SER A 106 5.77 -11.11 -17.96
C SER A 106 6.92 -12.09 -17.71
N GLU A 107 6.97 -12.74 -16.55
CA GLU A 107 7.99 -13.75 -16.25
C GLU A 107 7.80 -15.03 -17.10
N ALA A 108 6.56 -15.36 -17.47
CA ALA A 108 6.25 -16.51 -18.30
C ALA A 108 6.61 -16.30 -19.79
N THR A 109 6.60 -15.07 -20.30
CA THR A 109 6.92 -14.77 -21.71
C THR A 109 8.41 -14.71 -22.01
N ASP A 110 9.26 -14.47 -21.01
CA ASP A 110 10.71 -14.40 -21.17
C ASP A 110 11.39 -15.78 -21.17
N ALA A 111 10.70 -16.84 -20.74
CA ALA A 111 11.24 -18.21 -20.69
C ALA A 111 11.18 -18.96 -22.03
N ASP A 112 10.30 -18.57 -22.95
CA ASP A 112 10.02 -19.30 -24.20
C ASP A 112 10.89 -18.88 -25.40
N HIS A 113 11.78 -17.89 -25.25
CA HIS A 113 12.64 -17.41 -26.35
C HIS A 113 14.03 -18.06 -26.40
N SER A 114 14.30 -19.12 -25.63
CA SER A 114 15.65 -19.73 -25.54
C SER A 114 15.87 -21.01 -26.37
N SER A 115 14.94 -21.40 -27.25
CA SER A 115 14.99 -22.73 -27.89
C SER A 115 14.76 -22.77 -29.41
N ILE A 116 14.92 -21.65 -30.13
CA ILE A 116 14.73 -21.60 -31.60
C ILE A 116 16.05 -21.60 -32.39
N ASP A 117 17.22 -21.53 -31.75
CA ASP A 117 18.52 -21.46 -32.45
C ASP A 117 19.09 -22.81 -32.94
N ASP A 118 18.41 -23.95 -32.74
CA ASP A 118 18.88 -25.29 -33.16
C ASP A 118 18.00 -25.95 -34.25
N LEU A 119 17.64 -25.20 -35.30
CA LEU A 119 17.11 -25.80 -36.54
C LEU A 119 18.13 -25.62 -37.67
N ASP A 120 19.02 -26.61 -37.79
CA ASP A 120 19.79 -26.91 -38.99
C ASP A 120 18.85 -27.01 -40.20
N ILE A 121 18.82 -25.96 -41.03
CA ILE A 121 18.30 -26.04 -42.39
C ILE A 121 19.52 -26.23 -43.29
N GLU A 122 19.92 -27.47 -43.51
CA GLU A 122 20.71 -27.83 -44.69
C GLU A 122 19.85 -27.54 -45.93
N MET A 123 20.13 -26.40 -46.58
CA MET A 123 19.66 -26.15 -47.94
C MET A 123 20.75 -26.59 -48.90
N ASP A 124 20.62 -27.82 -49.40
CA ASP A 124 21.27 -28.25 -50.63
C ASP A 124 20.80 -27.33 -51.77
N PHE A 125 21.64 -26.38 -52.15
CA PHE A 125 21.44 -25.67 -53.41
C PHE A 125 22.08 -26.51 -54.51
N ASP A 126 21.21 -27.26 -55.19
CA ASP A 126 21.50 -27.90 -56.46
C ASP A 126 22.14 -26.89 -57.42
N ASN A 127 23.26 -27.35 -57.97
CA ASN A 127 24.08 -26.73 -58.99
C ASN A 127 23.34 -26.84 -60.33
N ASP A 128 22.94 -25.72 -60.94
CA ASP A 128 22.68 -25.66 -62.38
C ASP A 128 22.80 -24.22 -62.93
N ASP A 129 23.44 -24.14 -64.09
CA ASP A 129 23.56 -23.04 -65.07
C ASP A 129 24.41 -21.80 -64.72
N ASN A 130 25.70 -21.87 -65.07
CA ASN A 130 26.25 -21.20 -66.28
C ASN A 130 27.76 -21.41 -66.47
#